data_AF-A0A177MAN9-F1
#
_entry.id   AF-A0A177MAN9-F1
#
_cell.length_a   1.000
_cell.length_b   1.000
_cell.length_c   1.000
_cell.angle_alpha   90.00
_cell.angle_beta   90.00
_cell.angle_gamma   90.00
#
_symmetry.space_group_name_H-M   'P 1'
#
loop_
_entity.id
_entity.type
_entity.pdbx_description
1 polymer ?
#
loop_
_entity_poly.entity_id
_entity_poly.type
_entity_poly.pdbx_seq_one_letter_code
_entity_poly.pdbx_strand_id
1 'polypeptide(L)'
;MEKFVFGAGEDDRKRLLNFVDTLQQFLEKVIDNGEYFQPKFREDYKKAWMELNPNFSALKDALQRAETHTLLAQGLLGTQLNLKLAVVNHFLGEFLLYGIEIIGGHKLLEKLLRVVSKLLANMAAAVSTGLAIQSFIDFLVSMIKDDS
;
A
#
# COMPACT_ATOMS: atom_id res chain seq x y z
N MET A 1 -14.50 -12.83 -4.98
CA MET A 1 -13.35 -11.92 -4.82
C MET A 1 -13.20 -11.59 -3.35
N GLU A 2 -12.02 -11.81 -2.77
CA GLU A 2 -11.73 -11.28 -1.42
C GLU A 2 -11.90 -9.76 -1.43
N LYS A 3 -12.62 -9.24 -0.44
CA LYS A 3 -12.99 -7.83 -0.38
C LYS A 3 -11.87 -7.06 0.31
N PHE A 4 -10.94 -6.53 -0.48
CA PHE A 4 -9.96 -5.59 0.04
C PHE A 4 -10.65 -4.29 0.44
N VAL A 5 -10.38 -3.81 1.65
CA VAL A 5 -10.76 -2.48 2.12
C VAL A 5 -9.62 -1.95 2.98
N PHE A 6 -9.11 -0.77 2.63
CA PHE A 6 -8.08 -0.10 3.40
C PHE A 6 -8.68 0.72 4.54
N GLY A 7 -8.14 0.56 5.74
CA GLY A 7 -8.50 1.38 6.89
C GLY A 7 -9.89 1.08 7.46
N ALA A 8 -10.27 -0.19 7.49
CA ALA A 8 -11.36 -0.68 8.32
C ALA A 8 -10.95 -0.69 9.80
N GLY A 9 -11.84 -0.23 10.67
CA GLY A 9 -11.59 -0.15 12.11
C GLY A 9 -12.43 0.92 12.79
N GLU A 10 -12.57 0.80 14.11
CA GLU A 10 -13.41 1.69 14.93
C GLU A 10 -12.69 2.99 15.33
N ASP A 11 -11.36 2.98 15.35
CA ASP A 11 -10.53 4.13 15.68
C ASP A 11 -9.38 4.28 14.67
N ASP A 12 -8.79 5.47 14.60
CA ASP A 12 -7.77 5.79 13.61
C ASP A 12 -6.53 4.89 13.71
N ARG A 13 -6.15 4.42 14.90
CA ARG A 13 -5.00 3.52 15.04
C ARG A 13 -5.31 2.15 14.46
N LYS A 14 -6.47 1.57 14.78
CA LYS A 14 -6.93 0.31 14.16
C LYS A 14 -7.00 0.43 12.65
N ARG A 15 -7.44 1.58 12.13
CA ARG A 15 -7.51 1.83 10.68
C ARG A 15 -6.12 1.90 10.04
N LEU A 16 -5.14 2.53 10.70
CA LEU A 16 -3.74 2.52 10.23
C LEU A 16 -3.14 1.10 10.23
N LEU A 17 -3.40 0.30 11.26
CA LEU A 17 -2.94 -1.10 11.30
C LEU A 17 -3.59 -1.93 10.21
N ASN A 18 -4.91 -1.81 10.05
CA ASN A 18 -5.63 -2.47 8.97
C ASN A 18 -5.10 -2.05 7.60
N PHE A 19 -4.75 -0.78 7.40
CA PHE A 19 -4.12 -0.34 6.16
C PHE A 19 -2.84 -1.14 5.86
N VAL A 20 -1.98 -1.38 6.86
CA VAL A 20 -0.73 -2.16 6.69
C VAL A 20 -1.03 -3.63 6.38
N ASP A 21 -2.00 -4.24 7.08
CA ASP A 21 -2.40 -5.64 6.84
C ASP A 21 -3.01 -5.83 5.45
N THR A 22 -3.97 -4.97 5.09
CA THR A 22 -4.60 -4.98 3.76
C THR A 22 -3.57 -4.74 2.67
N LEU A 23 -2.59 -3.85 2.90
CA LEU A 23 -1.51 -3.60 1.95
C LEU A 23 -0.67 -4.85 1.72
N GLN A 24 -0.26 -5.52 2.80
CA GLN A 24 0.57 -6.71 2.70
C GLN A 24 -0.13 -7.79 1.87
N GLN A 25 -1.40 -8.06 2.18
CA GLN A 25 -2.22 -9.03 1.45
C GLN A 25 -2.45 -8.64 -0.01
N PHE A 26 -2.66 -7.34 -0.28
CA PHE A 26 -2.86 -6.84 -1.63
C PHE A 26 -1.60 -7.01 -2.47
N LEU A 27 -0.44 -6.60 -1.94
CA LEU A 27 0.84 -6.72 -2.64
C LEU A 27 1.21 -8.19 -2.90
N GLU A 28 1.01 -9.08 -1.93
CA GLU A 28 1.21 -10.53 -2.10
C GLU A 28 0.50 -11.02 -3.38
N LYS A 29 -0.79 -10.69 -3.53
CA LYS A 29 -1.57 -11.12 -4.70
C LYS A 29 -1.10 -10.51 -6.01
N VAL A 30 -0.77 -9.22 -6.00
CA VAL A 30 -0.32 -8.53 -7.21
C VAL A 30 1.04 -9.09 -7.67
N ILE A 31 1.93 -9.39 -6.71
CA ILE A 31 3.26 -9.97 -6.95
C ILE A 31 3.16 -11.43 -7.41
N ASP A 32 2.27 -12.22 -6.80
CA ASP A 32 2.04 -13.61 -7.17
C ASP A 32 1.52 -13.75 -8.59
N ASN A 33 0.52 -12.93 -8.95
CA ASN A 33 0.01 -12.83 -10.31
C ASN A 33 1.17 -12.44 -11.26
N GLY A 34 1.83 -11.31 -10.99
CA GLY A 34 3.03 -10.87 -11.72
C GLY A 34 2.79 -10.40 -13.15
N GLU A 35 1.55 -10.43 -13.65
CA GLU A 35 1.19 -9.98 -15.01
C GLU A 35 1.36 -8.47 -15.21
N TYR A 36 1.30 -7.68 -14.12
CA TYR A 36 1.37 -6.22 -14.19
C TYR A 36 2.78 -5.65 -14.32
N PHE A 37 3.81 -6.44 -14.02
CA PHE A 37 5.20 -5.98 -13.93
C PHE A 37 6.07 -6.54 -15.07
N GLN A 38 7.13 -5.82 -15.41
CA GLN A 38 8.11 -6.23 -16.41
C GLN A 38 8.66 -7.64 -16.11
N PRO A 39 8.50 -8.63 -17.01
CA PRO A 39 8.79 -10.03 -16.70
C PRO A 39 10.26 -10.31 -16.37
N LYS A 40 11.18 -9.51 -16.94
CA LYS A 40 12.63 -9.63 -16.72
C LYS A 40 13.06 -9.43 -15.26
N PHE A 41 12.23 -8.79 -14.44
CA PHE A 41 12.52 -8.54 -13.01
C PHE A 41 11.74 -9.46 -12.07
N ARG A 42 11.03 -10.48 -12.61
CA ARG A 42 10.10 -11.32 -11.83
C ARG A 42 10.73 -11.95 -10.60
N GLU A 43 11.87 -12.59 -10.79
CA GLU A 43 12.57 -13.27 -9.71
C GLU A 43 13.12 -12.29 -8.67
N ASP A 44 13.56 -11.11 -9.11
CA ASP A 44 14.15 -10.10 -8.24
C ASP A 44 13.10 -9.48 -7.30
N TYR A 45 11.95 -9.05 -7.84
CA TYR A 45 10.92 -8.46 -6.98
C TYR A 45 10.26 -9.50 -6.06
N LYS A 46 10.19 -10.78 -6.46
CA LYS A 46 9.68 -11.86 -5.60
C LYS A 46 10.62 -12.15 -4.43
N LYS A 47 11.94 -12.19 -4.68
CA LYS A 47 12.93 -12.36 -3.60
C LYS A 47 12.91 -11.18 -2.63
N ALA A 48 12.91 -9.96 -3.16
CA ALA A 48 12.80 -8.75 -2.34
C ALA A 48 11.50 -8.73 -1.51
N TRP A 49 10.38 -9.22 -2.07
CA TRP A 49 9.13 -9.37 -1.34
C TRP A 49 9.24 -10.30 -0.14
N MET A 50 9.88 -11.46 -0.29
CA MET A 50 10.07 -12.41 0.81
C MET A 50 10.85 -11.80 2.00
N GLU A 51 11.79 -10.91 1.72
CA GLU A 51 12.59 -10.21 2.73
C GLU A 51 11.84 -9.06 3.43
N LEU A 52 10.70 -8.62 2.90
CA LEU A 52 9.96 -7.48 3.42
C LEU A 52 9.06 -7.80 4.61
N ASN A 53 8.71 -9.07 4.85
CA ASN A 53 7.77 -9.48 5.91
C ASN A 53 8.10 -8.92 7.32
N PRO A 54 9.37 -8.92 7.79
CA PRO A 54 9.72 -8.31 9.08
C PRO A 54 9.42 -6.81 9.15
N ASN A 55 9.51 -6.08 8.02
CA ASN A 55 9.27 -4.65 7.95
C ASN A 55 7.80 -4.29 8.18
N PHE A 56 6.86 -5.11 7.68
CA PHE A 56 5.42 -4.93 7.93
C PHE A 56 5.10 -5.08 9.43
N SER A 57 5.68 -6.10 10.07
CA SER A 57 5.51 -6.33 11.51
C SER A 57 6.08 -5.18 12.33
N ALA A 58 7.31 -4.74 12.00
CA ALA A 58 7.95 -3.61 12.67
C ALA A 58 7.15 -2.30 12.51
N LEU A 59 6.60 -2.03 11.32
CA LEU A 59 5.75 -0.86 11.09
C LEU A 59 4.48 -0.91 11.94
N LYS A 60 3.81 -2.06 12.03
CA LYS A 60 2.60 -2.23 12.87
C LYS A 60 2.92 -2.01 14.35
N ASP A 61 3.99 -2.60 14.85
CA ASP A 61 4.40 -2.43 16.25
C ASP A 61 4.73 -0.98 16.57
N ALA A 62 5.42 -0.28 15.65
CA ALA A 62 5.74 1.13 15.79
C ALA A 62 4.47 2.00 15.78
N LEU A 63 3.54 1.73 14.85
CA LEU A 63 2.23 2.40 14.80
C LEU A 63 1.39 2.14 16.03
N GLN A 64 1.48 0.97 16.67
CA GLN A 64 0.75 0.69 17.90
C GLN A 64 1.25 1.55 19.06
N ARG A 65 2.57 1.82 19.10
CA ARG A 65 3.23 2.59 20.16
C ARG A 65 3.35 4.08 19.87
N ALA A 66 3.07 4.51 18.64
CA ALA A 66 3.21 5.89 18.20
C ALA A 66 2.38 6.85 19.05
N GLU A 67 2.99 7.95 19.46
CA GLU A 67 2.30 8.99 20.20
C GLU A 67 1.27 9.69 19.30
N THR A 68 0.12 10.04 19.87
CA THR A 68 -0.98 10.69 19.12
C THR A 68 -0.52 11.98 18.43
N HIS A 69 0.40 12.74 19.04
CA HIS A 69 0.87 14.00 18.49
C HIS A 69 1.71 13.81 17.21
N THR A 70 2.49 12.73 17.09
CA THR A 70 3.28 12.45 15.88
C THR A 70 2.38 11.98 14.73
N LEU A 71 1.37 11.17 15.03
CA LEU A 71 0.34 10.76 14.07
C LEU A 71 -0.47 11.96 13.57
N LEU A 72 -0.86 12.86 14.48
CA LEU A 72 -1.60 14.08 14.14
C LEU A 72 -0.78 14.98 13.19
N ALA A 73 0.50 15.19 13.49
CA ALA A 73 1.39 16.04 12.70
C ALA A 73 1.55 15.56 11.24
N GLN A 74 1.39 14.25 11.00
CA GLN A 74 1.43 13.65 9.66
C GLN A 74 0.04 13.51 9.02
N GLY A 75 -1.01 14.05 9.65
CA GLY A 75 -2.39 13.93 9.16
C GLY A 75 -2.87 12.48 9.10
N LEU A 76 -2.47 11.67 10.08
CA LEU A 76 -2.83 10.26 10.23
C LEU A 76 -3.99 10.06 11.21
N LEU A 77 -4.73 11.12 11.54
CA LEU A 77 -5.91 11.08 12.41
C LEU A 77 -7.06 11.89 11.78
N GLY A 78 -8.29 11.59 12.22
CA GLY A 78 -9.51 12.34 11.90
C GLY A 78 -9.78 12.48 10.40
N THR A 79 -10.28 13.67 10.00
CA THR A 79 -10.71 13.94 8.62
C THR A 79 -9.57 13.83 7.60
N GLN A 80 -8.33 14.12 7.98
CA GLN A 80 -7.19 13.96 7.08
C GLN A 80 -6.92 12.49 6.76
N LEU A 81 -6.96 11.61 7.77
CA LEU A 81 -6.87 10.17 7.54
C LEU A 81 -8.07 9.67 6.71
N ASN A 82 -9.29 10.16 6.99
CA ASN A 82 -10.48 9.80 6.23
C ASN A 82 -10.32 10.07 4.73
N LEU A 83 -9.83 11.27 4.37
CA LEU A 83 -9.60 11.62 2.98
C LEU A 83 -8.57 10.70 2.33
N LYS A 84 -7.43 10.46 2.98
CA LYS A 84 -6.37 9.59 2.45
C LYS A 84 -6.88 8.18 2.20
N LEU A 85 -7.60 7.60 3.15
CA LEU A 85 -8.20 6.27 3.01
C LEU A 85 -9.30 6.24 1.95
N ALA A 86 -10.13 7.29 1.83
CA ALA A 86 -11.15 7.37 0.79
C ALA A 86 -10.53 7.38 -0.61
N VAL A 87 -9.44 8.14 -0.81
CA VAL A 87 -8.71 8.17 -2.09
C VAL A 87 -8.06 6.82 -2.39
N VAL A 88 -7.42 6.19 -1.41
CA VAL A 88 -6.85 4.84 -1.58
C VAL A 88 -7.93 3.83 -1.97
N ASN A 89 -9.07 3.81 -1.26
CA ASN A 89 -10.16 2.89 -1.54
C ASN A 89 -10.87 3.19 -2.87
N HIS A 90 -10.90 4.45 -3.32
CA HIS A 90 -11.42 4.80 -4.64
C HIS A 90 -10.62 4.12 -5.75
N PHE A 91 -9.28 4.27 -5.75
CA PHE A 91 -8.43 3.64 -6.76
C PHE A 91 -8.38 2.11 -6.62
N LEU A 92 -8.48 1.57 -5.41
CA LEU A 92 -8.64 0.13 -5.21
C LEU A 92 -9.94 -0.37 -5.86
N GLY A 93 -11.04 0.34 -5.66
CA GLY A 93 -12.33 0.03 -6.28
C GLY A 93 -12.26 0.05 -7.80
N GLU A 94 -11.68 1.12 -8.38
CA GLU A 94 -11.48 1.20 -9.84
C GLU A 94 -10.59 0.06 -10.36
N PHE A 95 -9.49 -0.24 -9.69
CA PHE A 95 -8.58 -1.32 -10.08
C PHE A 95 -9.27 -2.69 -10.05
N LEU A 96 -10.03 -3.00 -8.99
CA LEU A 96 -10.74 -4.28 -8.89
C LEU A 96 -11.90 -4.40 -9.89
N LEU A 97 -12.55 -3.29 -10.25
CA LEU A 97 -13.67 -3.28 -11.20
C LEU A 97 -13.22 -3.33 -12.66
N TYR A 98 -12.19 -2.57 -13.01
CA TYR A 98 -11.81 -2.36 -14.41
C TYR A 98 -10.43 -2.94 -14.74
N GLY A 99 -9.53 -2.98 -13.76
CA GLY A 99 -8.13 -3.35 -13.99
C GLY A 99 -7.86 -4.85 -14.11
N ILE A 100 -8.84 -5.70 -13.77
CA ILE A 100 -8.74 -7.16 -13.90
C ILE A 100 -9.25 -7.64 -15.28
N GLU A 101 -10.15 -6.90 -15.93
CA GLU A 101 -10.86 -7.37 -17.13
C GLU A 101 -10.65 -6.47 -18.38
N ILE A 102 -10.09 -5.26 -18.25
CA ILE A 102 -10.01 -4.26 -19.34
C ILE A 102 -8.58 -3.73 -19.54
N ILE A 103 -8.24 -3.39 -20.79
CA ILE A 103 -7.08 -2.55 -21.16
C ILE A 103 -7.08 -1.28 -20.28
N GLY A 104 -6.02 -1.03 -19.51
CA GLY A 104 -5.93 0.09 -18.57
C GLY A 104 -5.66 -0.29 -17.11
N GLY A 105 -5.61 -1.59 -16.78
CA GLY A 105 -5.34 -2.08 -15.43
C GLY A 105 -3.97 -1.68 -14.88
N HIS A 106 -2.96 -1.55 -15.73
CA HIS A 106 -1.62 -1.12 -15.32
C HIS A 106 -1.63 0.31 -14.79
N LYS A 107 -2.28 1.25 -15.49
CA LYS A 107 -2.39 2.65 -15.06
C LYS A 107 -3.19 2.80 -13.76
N LEU A 108 -4.23 1.99 -13.56
CA LEU A 108 -5.01 2.00 -12.31
C LEU A 108 -4.18 1.46 -11.14
N LEU A 109 -3.45 0.36 -11.34
CA LEU A 109 -2.52 -0.17 -10.36
C LEU A 109 -1.43 0.85 -10.02
N GLU A 110 -0.86 1.52 -11.02
CA GLU A 110 0.15 2.56 -10.84
C GLU A 110 -0.37 3.69 -9.93
N LYS A 111 -1.56 4.22 -10.24
CA LYS A 111 -2.20 5.27 -9.42
C LYS A 111 -2.44 4.79 -7.99
N LEU A 112 -2.96 3.58 -7.81
CA LEU A 112 -3.20 2.97 -6.51
C LEU A 112 -1.90 2.87 -5.70
N LEU A 113 -0.86 2.26 -6.27
CA LEU A 113 0.43 2.09 -5.60
C LEU A 113 1.08 3.45 -5.27
N ARG A 114 0.95 4.45 -6.12
CA ARG A 114 1.43 5.82 -5.82
C ARG A 114 0.71 6.47 -4.64
N VAL A 115 -0.61 6.33 -4.53
CA VAL A 115 -1.33 6.90 -3.38
C VAL A 115 -1.06 6.12 -2.08
N VAL A 116 -0.91 4.80 -2.18
CA VAL A 116 -0.47 3.94 -1.06
C VAL A 116 0.92 4.35 -0.58
N SER A 117 1.88 4.54 -1.49
CA SER A 117 3.25 4.98 -1.18
C SER A 117 3.25 6.32 -0.43
N LYS A 118 2.42 7.29 -0.85
CA LYS A 118 2.27 8.58 -0.13
C LYS A 118 1.76 8.41 1.30
N LEU A 119 0.75 7.56 1.53
CA LEU A 119 0.24 7.32 2.87
C LEU A 119 1.28 6.58 3.74
N LEU A 120 1.99 5.59 3.18
CA LEU A 120 3.12 4.95 3.86
C LEU A 120 4.22 5.93 4.22
N ALA A 121 4.55 6.88 3.33
CA ALA A 121 5.55 7.90 3.62
C ALA A 121 5.15 8.77 4.82
N ASN A 122 3.86 9.12 4.96
CA ASN A 122 3.37 9.80 6.17
C ASN A 122 3.50 8.93 7.42
N MET A 123 3.16 7.64 7.33
CA MET A 123 3.32 6.70 8.45
C MET A 123 4.78 6.56 8.86
N ALA A 124 5.68 6.40 7.88
CA ALA A 124 7.12 6.30 8.12
C ALA A 124 7.72 7.58 8.69
N ALA A 125 7.24 8.76 8.26
CA ALA A 125 7.61 10.02 8.87
C ALA A 125 7.15 10.14 10.34
N ALA A 126 6.02 9.54 10.70
CA ALA A 126 5.49 9.58 12.07
C ALA A 126 6.21 8.63 13.04
N VAL A 127 6.70 7.48 12.56
CA VAL A 127 7.23 6.39 13.42
C VAL A 127 8.65 5.93 13.06
N SER A 128 9.30 6.61 12.11
CA SER A 128 10.65 6.33 11.61
C SER A 128 10.88 4.89 11.14
N THR A 129 9.81 4.19 10.74
CA THR A 129 9.82 2.79 10.29
C THR A 129 8.94 2.64 9.05
N GLY A 130 9.24 1.69 8.15
CA GLY A 130 8.41 1.41 6.97
C GLY A 130 8.91 2.01 5.65
N LEU A 131 10.05 2.72 5.66
CA LEU A 131 10.68 3.26 4.44
C LEU A 131 11.07 2.16 3.45
N ALA A 132 11.46 0.97 3.91
CA ALA A 132 11.76 -0.16 3.05
C ALA A 132 10.52 -0.61 2.24
N ILE A 133 9.35 -0.64 2.87
CA ILE A 133 8.08 -1.01 2.22
C ILE A 133 7.72 0.04 1.17
N GLN A 134 7.80 1.32 1.54
CA GLN A 134 7.54 2.43 0.63
C GLN A 134 8.49 2.41 -0.58
N SER A 135 9.80 2.27 -0.34
CA SER A 135 10.80 2.20 -1.40
C SER A 135 10.55 1.03 -2.35
N PHE A 136 10.21 -0.14 -1.82
CA PHE A 136 9.86 -1.29 -2.65
C PHE A 136 8.65 -1.02 -3.56
N ILE A 137 7.59 -0.39 -3.02
CA ILE A 137 6.41 0.00 -3.83
C ILE A 137 6.80 1.00 -4.91
N ASP A 138 7.66 1.97 -4.61
CA ASP A 138 8.12 2.96 -5.59
C ASP A 138 8.86 2.28 -6.75
N PHE A 139 9.69 1.26 -6.46
CA PHE A 139 10.33 0.45 -7.49
C PHE A 139 9.33 -0.43 -8.26
N LEU A 140 8.34 -1.04 -7.60
CA LEU A 140 7.28 -1.78 -8.28
C LEU A 140 6.54 -0.89 -9.28
N VAL A 141 6.21 0.35 -8.88
CA VAL A 141 5.58 1.35 -9.76
C VAL A 141 6.43 1.62 -11.00
N SER A 142 7.74 1.79 -10.85
CA SER A 142 8.67 1.99 -11.97
C SER A 142 8.81 0.77 -12.90
N MET A 143 8.34 -0.40 -12.48
CA MET A 143 8.40 -1.65 -13.23
C MET A 143 7.03 -2.10 -13.76
N ILE A 144 5.98 -1.29 -13.62
CA ILE A 144 4.69 -1.57 -14.24
C ILE A 144 4.85 -1.53 -15.77
N LYS A 145 4.20 -2.46 -16.48
CA LYS A 145 4.18 -2.46 -17.96
C LYS A 145 3.36 -1.30 -18.48
N ASP A 146 3.73 -0.76 -19.64
CA ASP A 146 2.87 0.16 -20.38
C ASP A 146 1.70 -0.60 -20.99
N ASP A 147 0.49 -0.02 -20.90
CA ASP A 147 -0.69 -0.46 -21.66
C ASP A 147 -0.44 -0.18 -23.16
N SER A 148 0.34 -1.02 -23.83
CA SER A 148 0.65 -0.95 -25.27
C SER A 148 -0.08 -2.03 -26.06
#